data_AF-A0A1Q6IG12-F1
#
_entry.id   AF-A0A1Q6IG12-F1
#
_cell.length_a   1.000
_cell.length_b   1.000
_cell.length_c   1.000
_cell.angle_alpha   90.00
_cell.angle_beta   90.00
_cell.angle_gamma   90.00
#
_symmetry.space_group_name_H-M   'P 1'
#
loop_
_entity.id
_entity.type
_entity.pdbx_description
1 polymer ?
#
loop_
_entity_poly.entity_id
_entity_poly.type
_entity_poly.pdbx_seq_one_letter_code
_entity_poly.pdbx_strand_id
1 'polypeptide(L)'
;MADDSLFLIDIDKILREKAPKKSKYIPKFVVSYLKHIVHQEELNVFLRESKDKVGVDFLKACLEFLDANIVVKGEENLPKEGLYTFVSNHPLGGQDGVALGYVLGSFYGGKVKYMVNDLLMNLHGLAPLCIPINKTGKQAKDFPRMVEAGFASDNQLIMFPAGLCSRRQNGVIRDLDWKKTFIVKSVEAHRD
;
A
#
# COMPACT_ATOMS: atom_id res chain seq x y z
N MET A 1 -0.60 16.24 -23.64
CA MET A 1 0.46 15.28 -23.31
C MET A 1 0.92 15.63 -21.90
N ALA A 2 0.50 14.85 -20.90
CA ALA A 2 0.87 15.12 -19.52
C ALA A 2 2.33 14.70 -19.34
N ASP A 3 3.11 15.57 -18.71
CA ASP A 3 4.51 15.39 -18.36
C ASP A 3 4.69 14.07 -17.58
N ASP A 4 5.16 13.05 -18.28
CA ASP A 4 5.33 11.67 -17.82
C ASP A 4 6.61 11.57 -16.96
N SER A 5 6.72 12.47 -16.00
CA SER A 5 7.83 12.51 -15.06
C SER A 5 7.69 11.31 -14.13
N LEU A 6 8.47 10.27 -14.43
CA LEU A 6 8.63 9.10 -13.58
C LEU A 6 8.85 9.56 -12.13
N PHE A 7 7.95 9.17 -11.23
CA PHE A 7 8.13 9.46 -9.82
C PHE A 7 9.34 8.68 -9.30
N LEU A 8 10.38 9.40 -8.94
CA LEU A 8 11.53 8.87 -8.23
C LEU A 8 11.44 9.27 -6.77
N ILE A 9 11.82 8.34 -5.90
CA ILE A 9 11.92 8.58 -4.48
C ILE A 9 13.03 9.61 -4.25
N ASP A 10 12.62 10.76 -3.71
CA ASP A 10 13.51 11.83 -3.23
C ASP A 10 13.14 12.14 -1.78
N ILE A 11 13.93 11.59 -0.85
CA ILE A 11 13.74 11.77 0.59
C ILE A 11 13.85 13.25 0.99
N ASP A 12 14.70 14.05 0.34
CA ASP A 12 14.80 15.48 0.65
C ASP A 12 13.49 16.19 0.28
N LYS A 13 12.94 15.91 -0.90
CA LYS A 13 11.67 16.48 -1.36
C LYS A 13 10.52 16.07 -0.44
N ILE A 14 10.41 14.78 -0.11
CA ILE A 14 9.37 14.25 0.78
C ILE A 14 9.44 14.92 2.16
N LEU A 15 10.63 15.06 2.76
CA LEU A 15 10.80 15.72 4.05
C LEU A 15 10.41 17.21 4.00
N ARG A 16 10.75 17.92 2.91
CA ARG A 16 10.36 19.32 2.71
C ARG A 16 8.85 19.49 2.59
N GLU A 17 8.17 18.60 1.88
CA GLU A 17 6.72 18.68 1.65
C GLU A 17 5.91 18.29 2.89
N LYS A 18 6.28 17.19 3.55
CA LYS A 18 5.53 16.66 4.71
C LYS A 18 5.86 17.37 6.02
N ALA A 19 7.07 17.93 6.16
CA ALA A 19 7.52 18.57 7.40
C ALA A 19 8.30 19.89 7.17
N PRO A 20 7.74 20.88 6.44
CA PRO A 20 8.47 22.07 5.97
C PRO A 20 9.10 22.91 7.09
N LYS A 21 8.45 22.99 8.26
CA LYS A 21 8.98 23.74 9.41
C LYS A 21 10.18 23.05 10.08
N LYS A 22 10.24 21.72 10.01
CA LYS A 22 11.25 20.90 10.70
C LYS A 22 12.40 20.49 9.76
N SER A 23 12.12 20.33 8.47
CA SER A 23 13.10 19.87 7.46
C SER A 23 14.38 20.69 7.44
N LYS A 24 14.29 22.02 7.61
CA LYS A 24 15.43 22.94 7.66
C LYS A 24 16.38 22.72 8.86
N TYR A 25 15.92 22.04 9.91
CA TYR A 25 16.71 21.72 11.09
C TYR A 25 17.26 20.30 11.09
N ILE A 26 16.89 19.47 10.09
CA ILE A 26 17.38 18.10 9.98
C ILE A 26 18.81 18.15 9.41
N PRO A 27 19.82 17.65 10.12
CA PRO A 27 21.18 17.64 9.59
C PRO A 27 21.31 16.79 8.33
N LYS A 28 22.14 17.22 7.38
CA LYS A 28 22.33 16.51 6.08
C LYS A 28 22.78 15.06 6.25
N PHE A 29 23.61 14.75 7.25
CA PHE A 29 24.04 13.38 7.51
C PHE A 29 22.89 12.47 7.93
N VAL A 30 21.87 12.99 8.64
CA VAL A 30 20.66 12.23 8.99
C VAL A 30 19.85 11.93 7.74
N VAL A 31 19.71 12.90 6.84
CA VAL A 31 19.01 12.69 5.57
C VAL A 31 19.76 11.67 4.70
N SER A 32 21.09 11.76 4.62
CA SER A 32 21.91 10.78 3.89
C SER A 32 21.78 9.37 4.47
N TYR A 33 21.75 9.25 5.80
CA TYR A 33 21.54 7.98 6.48
C TYR A 33 20.15 7.40 6.18
N LEU A 34 19.10 8.23 6.18
CA LEU A 34 17.75 7.82 5.79
C LEU A 34 17.70 7.33 4.34
N LYS A 35 18.34 8.04 3.40
CA LYS A 35 18.42 7.61 1.99
C LYS A 35 19.05 6.22 1.85
N HIS A 36 20.11 5.97 2.61
CA HIS A 36 20.81 4.69 2.59
C HIS A 36 19.97 3.56 3.17
N ILE A 37 19.33 3.74 4.34
CA ILE A 37 18.46 2.70 4.93
C ILE A 37 17.25 2.38 4.06
N VAL A 38 16.66 3.41 3.43
CA VAL A 38 15.52 3.23 2.53
C VAL A 38 15.94 2.60 1.19
N HIS A 39 17.23 2.50 0.91
CA HIS A 39 17.75 2.01 -0.37
C HIS A 39 17.19 2.82 -1.54
N GLN A 40 17.25 4.15 -1.40
CA GLN A 40 16.62 5.07 -2.36
C GLN A 40 17.16 4.85 -3.79
N GLU A 41 18.46 4.58 -3.94
CA GLU A 41 19.10 4.41 -5.24
C GLU A 41 18.60 3.15 -5.93
N GLU A 42 18.58 2.04 -5.21
CA GLU A 42 18.12 0.72 -5.66
C GLU A 42 16.63 0.77 -6.03
N LEU A 43 15.81 1.38 -5.17
CA LEU A 43 14.39 1.58 -5.47
C LEU A 43 14.19 2.47 -6.69
N ASN A 44 15.01 3.49 -6.90
CA ASN A 44 14.91 4.36 -8.08
C ASN A 44 15.36 3.65 -9.36
N VAL A 45 16.33 2.74 -9.30
CA VAL A 45 16.68 1.87 -10.43
C VAL A 45 15.48 0.99 -10.79
N PHE A 46 14.90 0.31 -9.80
CA PHE A 46 13.70 -0.50 -10.00
C PHE A 46 12.54 0.28 -10.62
N LEU A 47 12.25 1.48 -10.10
CA LEU A 47 11.17 2.32 -10.61
C LEU A 47 11.40 2.74 -12.06
N ARG A 48 12.66 2.96 -12.47
CA ARG A 48 13.01 3.24 -13.88
C ARG A 48 12.79 2.04 -14.77
N GLU A 49 13.22 0.86 -14.33
CA GLU A 49 13.08 -0.38 -15.10
C GLU A 49 11.62 -0.86 -15.18
N SER A 50 10.81 -0.51 -14.20
CA SER A 50 9.40 -0.91 -14.11
C SER A 50 8.42 0.21 -14.49
N LYS A 51 8.90 1.30 -15.12
CA LYS A 51 8.08 2.49 -15.45
C LYS A 51 6.84 2.18 -16.29
N ASP A 52 6.92 1.16 -17.15
CA ASP A 52 5.85 0.79 -18.09
C ASP A 52 4.90 -0.27 -17.50
N LYS A 53 5.15 -0.71 -16.26
CA LYS A 53 4.34 -1.72 -15.56
C LYS A 53 3.36 -1.05 -14.63
N VAL A 54 2.11 -1.49 -14.67
CA VAL A 54 1.01 -0.94 -13.85
C VAL A 54 0.16 -2.05 -13.26
N GLY A 55 -0.48 -1.78 -12.13
CA GLY A 55 -1.38 -2.72 -11.47
C GLY A 55 -0.67 -4.01 -11.07
N VAL A 56 -1.27 -5.15 -11.45
CA VAL A 56 -0.76 -6.48 -11.07
C VAL A 56 0.63 -6.74 -11.67
N ASP A 57 0.94 -6.23 -12.85
CA ASP A 57 2.27 -6.38 -13.46
C ASP A 57 3.34 -5.61 -12.70
N PHE A 58 2.99 -4.46 -12.13
CA PHE A 58 3.87 -3.74 -11.23
C PHE A 58 4.10 -4.52 -9.93
N LEU A 59 3.06 -5.13 -9.36
CA LEU A 59 3.20 -5.98 -8.18
C LEU A 59 4.09 -7.19 -8.45
N LYS A 60 3.94 -7.83 -9.61
CA LYS A 60 4.82 -8.93 -10.04
C LYS A 60 6.28 -8.49 -10.11
N ALA A 61 6.55 -7.35 -10.75
CA ALA A 61 7.91 -6.82 -10.83
C ALA A 61 8.50 -6.48 -9.46
N CYS A 62 7.69 -5.99 -8.52
CA CYS A 62 8.14 -5.78 -7.14
C CYS A 62 8.57 -7.09 -6.48
N LEU A 63 7.84 -8.19 -6.67
CA LEU A 63 8.19 -9.50 -6.11
C LEU A 63 9.48 -10.06 -6.72
N GLU A 64 9.63 -9.92 -8.04
CA GLU A 64 10.86 -10.32 -8.75
C GLU A 64 12.07 -9.50 -8.27
N PHE A 65 11.91 -8.19 -8.10
CA PHE A 65 12.97 -7.31 -7.58
C PHE A 65 13.35 -7.65 -6.14
N LEU A 66 12.37 -8.03 -5.31
CA LEU A 66 12.59 -8.45 -3.92
C LEU A 66 13.10 -9.89 -3.78
N ASP A 67 13.24 -10.63 -4.89
CA ASP A 67 13.54 -12.07 -4.92
C ASP A 67 12.62 -12.87 -3.98
N ALA A 68 11.32 -12.53 -4.02
CA ALA A 68 10.32 -13.07 -3.09
C ALA A 68 9.67 -14.35 -3.65
N ASN A 69 9.83 -15.46 -2.93
CA ASN A 69 9.11 -16.70 -3.21
C ASN A 69 7.79 -16.76 -2.41
N ILE A 70 6.66 -16.80 -3.11
CA ILE A 70 5.33 -16.88 -2.51
C ILE A 70 4.80 -18.31 -2.60
N VAL A 71 4.45 -18.87 -1.44
CA VAL A 71 3.71 -20.13 -1.34
C VAL A 71 2.30 -19.83 -0.86
N VAL A 72 1.31 -20.01 -1.73
CA VAL A 72 -0.11 -19.86 -1.39
C VAL A 72 -0.66 -21.20 -0.90
N LYS A 73 -1.38 -21.18 0.21
CA LYS A 73 -2.11 -22.34 0.75
C LYS A 73 -3.57 -21.97 0.90
N GLY A 74 -4.47 -22.83 0.45
CA GLY A 74 -5.91 -22.59 0.54
C GLY A 74 -6.45 -21.68 -0.57
N GLU A 75 -5.79 -21.61 -1.73
CA GLU A 75 -6.25 -20.83 -2.89
C GLU A 75 -7.62 -21.30 -3.36
N GLU A 76 -7.94 -22.58 -3.21
CA GLU A 76 -9.24 -23.19 -3.49
C GLU A 76 -10.39 -22.60 -2.68
N ASN A 77 -10.09 -21.93 -1.56
CA ASN A 77 -11.09 -21.24 -0.74
C ASN A 77 -11.43 -19.84 -1.28
N LEU A 78 -10.71 -19.35 -2.30
CA LEU A 78 -11.02 -18.05 -2.89
C LEU A 78 -12.34 -18.12 -3.67
N PRO A 79 -13.36 -17.36 -3.26
CA PRO A 79 -14.65 -17.36 -3.93
C PRO A 79 -14.54 -16.68 -5.29
N LYS A 80 -15.25 -17.22 -6.30
CA LYS A 80 -15.22 -16.71 -7.68
C LYS A 80 -16.23 -15.61 -7.95
N GLU A 81 -17.32 -15.58 -7.20
CA GLU A 81 -18.44 -14.65 -7.37
C GLU A 81 -18.67 -13.90 -6.06
N GLY A 82 -19.13 -12.66 -6.14
CA GLY A 82 -19.36 -11.81 -4.97
C GLY A 82 -18.26 -10.79 -4.71
N LEU A 83 -18.49 -9.99 -3.67
CA LEU A 83 -17.59 -8.93 -3.22
C LEU A 83 -17.14 -9.20 -1.79
N TYR A 84 -15.85 -9.08 -1.57
CA TYR A 84 -15.16 -9.52 -0.37
C TYR A 84 -14.23 -8.45 0.17
N THR A 85 -14.07 -8.46 1.48
CA THR A 85 -13.06 -7.66 2.17
C THR A 85 -11.99 -8.58 2.74
N PHE A 86 -10.89 -8.72 2.01
CA PHE A 86 -9.72 -9.47 2.45
C PHE A 86 -8.96 -8.71 3.54
N VAL A 87 -8.84 -9.33 4.71
CA VAL A 87 -8.10 -8.77 5.84
C VAL A 87 -6.93 -9.65 6.22
N SER A 88 -5.79 -9.03 6.52
CA SER A 88 -4.58 -9.74 6.93
C SER A 88 -3.83 -8.97 8.01
N ASN A 89 -2.98 -9.67 8.76
CA ASN A 89 -1.90 -9.05 9.50
C ASN A 89 -0.84 -8.48 8.54
N HIS A 90 0.01 -7.57 9.05
CA HIS A 90 0.94 -6.81 8.21
C HIS A 90 2.37 -6.73 8.79
N PRO A 91 3.10 -7.85 8.96
CA PRO A 91 4.37 -7.85 9.67
C PRO A 91 5.52 -7.12 8.97
N LEU A 92 5.63 -7.25 7.65
CA LEU A 92 6.73 -6.74 6.84
C LEU A 92 6.38 -5.42 6.12
N GLY A 93 5.11 -5.04 6.10
CA GLY A 93 4.68 -3.81 5.46
C GLY A 93 4.55 -3.98 3.95
N GLY A 94 5.34 -3.22 3.18
CA GLY A 94 5.23 -3.18 1.72
C GLY A 94 5.24 -4.56 1.05
N GLN A 95 6.05 -5.50 1.57
CA GLN A 95 6.15 -6.86 1.03
C GLN A 95 4.84 -7.64 1.18
N ASP A 96 4.18 -7.57 2.35
CA ASP A 96 2.90 -8.25 2.56
C ASP A 96 1.82 -7.67 1.64
N GLY A 97 1.85 -6.34 1.47
CA GLY A 97 0.96 -5.63 0.55
C GLY A 97 1.13 -6.17 -0.86
N VAL A 98 2.34 -6.07 -1.40
CA VAL A 98 2.67 -6.51 -2.76
C VAL A 98 2.32 -7.99 -2.97
N ALA A 99 2.68 -8.87 -2.05
CA ALA A 99 2.39 -10.30 -2.16
C ALA A 99 0.88 -10.56 -2.19
N LEU A 100 0.13 -9.99 -1.24
CA LEU A 100 -1.31 -10.23 -1.13
C LEU A 100 -2.07 -9.70 -2.35
N GLY A 101 -1.80 -8.49 -2.82
CA GLY A 101 -2.49 -8.02 -4.02
C GLY A 101 -1.94 -8.59 -5.32
N TYR A 102 -0.73 -9.16 -5.37
CA TYR A 102 -0.31 -9.95 -6.52
C TYR A 102 -1.16 -11.22 -6.62
N VAL A 103 -1.30 -11.96 -5.52
CA VAL A 103 -2.11 -13.19 -5.46
C VAL A 103 -3.57 -12.88 -5.76
N LEU A 104 -4.19 -11.98 -4.99
CA LEU A 104 -5.60 -11.63 -5.17
C LEU A 104 -5.85 -10.90 -6.48
N GLY A 105 -4.95 -10.00 -6.89
CA GLY A 105 -5.05 -9.28 -8.15
C GLY A 105 -4.95 -10.23 -9.34
N SER A 106 -4.09 -11.25 -9.30
CA SER A 106 -4.02 -12.27 -10.34
C SER A 106 -5.30 -13.10 -10.39
N PHE A 107 -5.83 -13.50 -9.22
CA PHE A 107 -7.05 -14.29 -9.12
C PHE A 107 -8.31 -13.53 -9.59
N TYR A 108 -8.46 -12.26 -9.20
CA TYR A 108 -9.63 -11.42 -9.51
C TYR A 108 -9.44 -10.51 -10.74
N GLY A 109 -8.46 -10.79 -11.61
CA GLY A 109 -8.27 -10.06 -12.86
C GLY A 109 -8.00 -8.56 -12.66
N GLY A 110 -7.22 -8.21 -11.64
CA GLY A 110 -6.84 -6.83 -11.29
C GLY A 110 -7.92 -6.03 -10.56
N LYS A 111 -9.10 -6.62 -10.29
CA LYS A 111 -10.21 -5.95 -9.57
C LYS A 111 -10.01 -5.98 -8.05
N VAL A 112 -8.86 -5.49 -7.58
CA VAL A 112 -8.52 -5.38 -6.17
C VAL A 112 -8.14 -3.94 -5.84
N LYS A 113 -8.48 -3.49 -4.63
CA LYS A 113 -8.13 -2.16 -4.14
C LYS A 113 -7.58 -2.20 -2.72
N TYR A 114 -6.48 -1.49 -2.51
CA TYR A 114 -5.97 -1.13 -1.20
C TYR A 114 -6.51 0.21 -0.76
N MET A 115 -6.69 0.37 0.55
CA MET A 115 -6.81 1.70 1.14
C MET A 115 -5.44 2.15 1.64
N VAL A 116 -4.80 3.06 0.91
CA VAL A 116 -3.42 3.51 1.17
C VAL A 116 -3.32 5.00 1.41
N ASN A 117 -2.21 5.43 2.01
CA ASN A 117 -1.90 6.84 2.15
C ASN A 117 -1.52 7.49 0.80
N ASP A 118 -1.53 8.82 0.78
CA ASP A 118 -1.08 9.60 -0.38
C ASP A 118 0.38 9.37 -0.78
N LEU A 119 1.26 9.00 0.14
CA LEU A 119 2.66 8.75 -0.19
C LEU A 119 2.78 7.61 -1.21
N LEU A 120 2.03 6.52 -1.00
CA LEU A 120 2.00 5.37 -1.89
C LEU A 120 1.33 5.67 -3.24
N MET A 121 0.51 6.71 -3.33
CA MET A 121 -0.07 7.15 -4.61
C MET A 121 0.97 7.73 -5.57
N ASN A 122 2.12 8.15 -5.07
CA ASN A 122 3.22 8.59 -5.93
C ASN A 122 3.89 7.42 -6.67
N LEU A 123 3.68 6.17 -6.20
CA LEU A 123 4.09 4.99 -6.96
C LEU A 123 3.07 4.77 -8.08
N HIS A 124 3.29 5.39 -9.23
CA HIS A 124 2.33 5.40 -10.35
C HIS A 124 1.94 3.99 -10.80
N GLY A 125 2.86 3.03 -10.79
CA GLY A 125 2.56 1.63 -11.11
C GLY A 125 1.56 0.98 -10.14
N LEU A 126 1.50 1.43 -8.89
CA LEU A 126 0.59 0.92 -7.87
C LEU A 126 -0.75 1.69 -7.84
N ALA A 127 -0.78 2.94 -8.31
CA ALA A 127 -1.93 3.84 -8.22
C ALA A 127 -3.26 3.23 -8.74
N PRO A 128 -3.30 2.42 -9.82
CA PRO A 128 -4.52 1.77 -10.27
C PRO A 128 -5.14 0.81 -9.25
N LEU A 129 -4.38 0.30 -8.28
CA LEU A 129 -4.87 -0.60 -7.24
C LEU A 129 -5.18 0.13 -5.94
N CYS A 130 -5.14 1.45 -5.91
CA CYS A 130 -5.19 2.21 -4.66
C CYS A 130 -6.41 3.13 -4.57
N ILE A 131 -6.99 3.18 -3.38
CA ILE A 131 -7.96 4.17 -2.94
C ILE A 131 -7.23 5.06 -1.93
N PRO A 132 -7.00 6.35 -2.25
CA PRO A 132 -6.26 7.23 -1.36
C PRO A 132 -7.09 7.57 -0.12
N ILE A 133 -6.52 7.29 1.06
CA ILE A 133 -7.09 7.60 2.36
C ILE A 133 -6.12 8.47 3.16
N ASN A 134 -6.35 9.79 3.15
CA ASN A 134 -5.51 10.73 3.88
C ASN A 134 -6.01 11.01 5.30
N LYS A 135 -5.11 10.88 6.29
CA LYS A 135 -5.40 11.11 7.72
C LYS A 135 -5.02 12.52 8.21
N THR A 136 -4.53 13.40 7.33
CA THR A 136 -4.00 14.73 7.69
C THR A 136 -4.58 15.85 6.82
N GLY A 137 -4.83 17.01 7.43
CA GLY A 137 -5.25 18.24 6.73
C GLY A 137 -6.73 18.24 6.31
N LYS A 138 -7.06 19.01 5.26
CA LYS A 138 -8.43 19.18 4.74
C LYS A 138 -9.09 17.85 4.31
N GLN A 139 -8.30 16.86 3.88
CA GLN A 139 -8.78 15.55 3.42
C GLN A 139 -9.20 14.59 4.54
N ALA A 140 -8.86 14.87 5.81
CA ALA A 140 -9.38 14.08 6.93
C ALA A 140 -10.92 14.13 7.02
N LYS A 141 -11.55 15.19 6.48
CA LYS A 141 -13.01 15.30 6.36
C LYS A 141 -13.61 14.40 5.28
N ASP A 142 -12.84 14.09 4.24
CA ASP A 142 -13.27 13.23 3.13
C ASP A 142 -12.99 11.74 3.39
N PHE A 143 -12.26 11.41 4.46
CA PHE A 143 -11.89 10.04 4.80
C PHE A 143 -13.11 9.10 4.89
N PRO A 144 -14.22 9.43 5.57
CA PRO A 144 -15.41 8.57 5.59
C PRO A 144 -15.99 8.34 4.20
N ARG A 145 -16.06 9.39 3.37
CA ARG A 145 -16.59 9.33 2.01
C ARG A 145 -15.74 8.47 1.08
N MET A 146 -14.41 8.56 1.18
CA MET A 146 -13.48 7.75 0.37
C MET A 146 -13.54 6.27 0.75
N VAL A 147 -13.67 6.00 2.05
CA VAL A 147 -13.88 4.63 2.55
C VAL A 147 -15.21 4.11 2.00
N GLU A 148 -16.31 4.85 2.14
CA GLU A 148 -17.61 4.46 1.59
C GLU A 148 -17.57 4.21 0.07
N ALA A 149 -16.92 5.08 -0.69
CA ALA A 149 -16.77 4.89 -2.13
C ALA A 149 -16.00 3.60 -2.48
N GLY A 150 -15.00 3.22 -1.67
CA GLY A 150 -14.30 1.95 -1.83
C GLY A 150 -15.20 0.74 -1.58
N PHE A 151 -15.93 0.78 -0.46
CA PHE A 151 -16.89 -0.26 -0.08
C PHE A 151 -18.09 -0.34 -1.02
N ALA A 152 -18.43 0.72 -1.75
CA ALA A 152 -19.48 0.71 -2.76
C ALA A 152 -19.01 0.26 -4.17
N SER A 153 -17.71 -0.01 -4.38
CA SER A 153 -17.17 -0.31 -5.72
C SER A 153 -17.24 -1.78 -6.10
N ASP A 154 -17.17 -2.14 -7.38
CA ASP A 154 -17.17 -3.57 -7.79
C ASP A 154 -15.79 -4.26 -7.67
N ASN A 155 -14.89 -3.71 -6.85
CA ASN A 155 -13.56 -4.29 -6.60
C ASN A 155 -13.53 -5.03 -5.26
N GLN A 156 -12.69 -6.06 -5.17
CA GLN A 156 -12.33 -6.67 -3.90
C GLN A 156 -11.48 -5.69 -3.08
N LEU A 157 -11.66 -5.68 -1.76
CA LEU A 157 -10.91 -4.78 -0.88
C LEU A 157 -9.84 -5.54 -0.12
N ILE A 158 -8.65 -4.95 -0.02
CA ILE A 158 -7.55 -5.44 0.79
C ILE A 158 -7.31 -4.47 1.94
N MET A 159 -7.37 -4.96 3.18
CA MET A 159 -7.18 -4.15 4.38
C MET A 159 -6.20 -4.78 5.37
N PHE A 160 -5.44 -3.92 6.04
CA PHE A 160 -4.60 -4.25 7.18
C PHE A 160 -5.18 -3.55 8.42
N PRO A 161 -6.06 -4.21 9.20
CA PRO A 161 -6.92 -3.53 10.17
C PRO A 161 -6.19 -2.89 11.35
N ALA A 162 -4.95 -3.29 11.65
CA ALA A 162 -4.10 -2.64 12.64
C ALA A 162 -3.71 -1.21 12.22
N GLY A 163 -3.70 -0.91 10.91
CA GLY A 163 -3.34 0.39 10.35
C GLY A 163 -1.85 0.76 10.46
N LEU A 164 -1.04 -0.17 10.95
CA LEU A 164 0.42 -0.12 11.10
C LEU A 164 0.97 -1.53 10.93
N CYS A 165 2.24 -1.66 10.57
CA CYS A 165 2.87 -2.98 10.53
C CYS A 165 2.87 -3.64 11.92
N SER A 166 2.96 -4.97 11.98
CA SER A 166 3.11 -5.70 13.24
C SER A 166 4.28 -5.15 14.06
N ARG A 167 4.22 -5.35 15.39
CA ARG A 167 5.27 -4.93 16.32
C ARG A 167 5.75 -6.12 17.12
N ARG A 168 7.05 -6.13 17.41
CA ARG A 168 7.64 -7.08 18.35
C ARG A 168 7.25 -6.67 19.77
N GLN A 169 6.51 -7.53 20.46
CA GLN A 169 6.13 -7.36 21.85
C GLN A 169 6.54 -8.61 22.61
N ASN A 170 7.39 -8.47 23.63
CA ASN A 170 7.88 -9.58 24.45
C ASN A 170 8.44 -10.74 23.60
N GLY A 171 9.18 -10.41 22.53
CA GLY A 171 9.78 -11.41 21.64
C GLY A 171 8.90 -11.88 20.49
N VAL A 172 7.58 -11.66 20.53
CA VAL A 172 6.62 -12.15 19.52
C VAL A 172 6.24 -11.03 18.55
N ILE A 173 6.26 -11.30 17.24
CA ILE A 173 5.77 -10.38 16.22
C ILE A 173 4.27 -10.59 16.06
N ARG A 174 3.49 -9.56 16.36
CA ARG A 174 2.04 -9.57 16.19
C ARG A 174 1.50 -8.20 15.85
N ASP A 175 0.35 -8.17 15.21
CA ASP A 175 -0.37 -6.94 14.97
C ASP A 175 -0.79 -6.26 16.28
N LEU A 176 -0.96 -4.95 16.20
CA LEU A 176 -1.70 -4.19 17.21
C LEU A 176 -3.19 -4.50 17.12
N ASP A 177 -3.97 -4.03 18.08
CA ASP A 177 -5.42 -4.22 18.06
C ASP A 177 -6.06 -3.76 16.75
N TRP A 178 -6.71 -4.71 16.08
CA TRP A 178 -7.42 -4.48 14.84
C TRP A 178 -8.63 -3.57 15.06
N LYS A 179 -8.82 -2.61 14.16
CA LYS A 179 -10.00 -1.73 14.18
C LYS A 179 -11.20 -2.45 13.57
N LYS A 180 -12.37 -2.33 14.19
CA LYS A 180 -13.62 -2.98 13.74
C LYS A 180 -14.22 -2.40 12.46
N THR A 181 -13.65 -1.33 11.91
CA THR A 181 -14.21 -0.62 10.75
C THR A 181 -14.42 -1.52 9.54
N PHE A 182 -13.51 -2.46 9.28
CA PHE A 182 -13.68 -3.40 8.15
C PHE A 182 -14.91 -4.29 8.32
N ILE A 183 -15.23 -4.72 9.55
CA ILE A 183 -16.42 -5.53 9.83
C ILE A 183 -17.67 -4.71 9.58
N VAL A 184 -17.77 -3.55 10.23
CA VAL A 184 -18.95 -2.67 10.13
C VAL A 184 -19.22 -2.29 8.67
N LYS A 185 -18.17 -1.89 7.93
CA LYS A 185 -18.30 -1.46 6.55
C LYS A 185 -18.55 -2.61 5.57
N SER A 186 -18.03 -3.82 5.82
CA SER A 186 -18.34 -4.98 4.99
C SER A 186 -19.81 -5.37 5.14
N VAL A 187 -20.33 -5.40 6.37
CA VAL A 187 -21.76 -5.66 6.63
C VAL A 187 -22.66 -4.61 5.98
N GLU A 188 -22.34 -3.32 6.14
CA GLU A 188 -23.09 -2.22 5.51
C GLU A 188 -23.09 -2.31 3.97
N ALA A 189 -21.99 -2.77 3.38
CA ALA A 189 -21.82 -2.85 1.93
C ALA A 189 -22.16 -4.23 1.34
N HIS A 190 -22.73 -5.14 2.14
CA HIS A 190 -23.04 -6.51 1.74
C HIS A 190 -21.85 -7.26 1.13
N ARG A 191 -20.70 -7.14 1.79
CA ARG A 191 -19.47 -7.87 1.50
C ARG A 191 -19.18 -8.86 2.60
N ASP A 192 -18.68 -10.02 2.21
CA ASP A 192 -18.21 -11.05 3.13
C ASP A 192 -16.73 -10.85 3.52
#